data_AF-A0A453GXQ2-F1
#
_entry.id   AF-A0A453GXQ2-F1
#
_cell.length_a   1.000
_cell.length_b   1.000
_cell.length_c   1.000
_cell.angle_alpha   90.00
_cell.angle_beta   90.00
_cell.angle_gamma   90.00
#
_symmetry.space_group_name_H-M   'P 1'
#
loop_
_entity.id
_entity.type
_entity.pdbx_description
1 polymer ?
#
loop_
_entity_poly.entity_id
_entity_poly.type
_entity_poly.pdbx_seq_one_letter_code
_entity_poly.pdbx_strand_id
1 'polypeptide(L)' 'MLNWASKAELHARVPLGKLLDRGATFSSGSKLFVGGLSYNSNEVALKDAFSQHGDVIQVKVICHPVTGRSKGYVLVKFSS' A
#
# COMPACT_ATOMS: atom_id res chain seq x y z
N MET A 1 31.05 -45.71 21.24
CA MET A 1 31.41 -44.56 20.40
C MET A 1 30.14 -44.12 19.68
N LEU A 2 29.69 -42.90 20.03
CA LEU A 2 28.67 -42.05 19.39
C LEU A 2 27.30 -42.65 19.04
N ASN A 3 26.41 -42.68 20.03
CA ASN A 3 24.97 -42.60 19.80
C ASN A 3 24.64 -41.22 19.21
N TRP A 4 24.07 -41.21 18.02
CA TRP A 4 23.73 -40.01 17.24
C TRP A 4 22.48 -39.26 17.74
N ALA A 5 21.83 -39.78 18.79
CA ALA A 5 20.53 -39.33 19.29
C ALA A 5 20.58 -38.16 20.29
N SER A 6 21.41 -37.14 20.07
CA SER A 6 21.43 -35.98 20.98
C SER A 6 21.75 -34.63 20.34
N LYS A 7 21.72 -34.49 19.01
CA LYS A 7 21.70 -33.14 18.42
C LYS A 7 20.26 -32.64 18.37
N ALA A 8 19.79 -32.29 19.56
CA ALA A 8 18.52 -31.67 19.83
C ALA A 8 18.20 -30.59 18.78
N GLU A 9 17.09 -30.83 18.09
CA GLU A 9 16.05 -29.83 17.91
C GLU A 9 16.53 -28.45 17.44
N LEU A 10 17.04 -28.42 16.20
CA LEU A 10 16.93 -27.24 15.34
C LEU A 10 15.47 -27.04 14.87
N HIS A 11 14.53 -26.94 15.81
CA HIS A 11 13.13 -26.65 15.54
C HIS A 11 12.74 -25.32 16.20
N ALA A 12 13.55 -24.28 15.99
CA ALA A 12 13.02 -22.92 15.96
C ALA A 12 12.18 -22.78 14.67
N ARG A 13 11.00 -23.41 14.68
CA ARG A 13 9.94 -23.17 13.71
C ARG A 13 9.48 -21.74 13.93
N VAL A 14 10.20 -20.78 13.33
CA VAL A 14 9.65 -19.45 13.12
C VAL A 14 8.32 -19.68 12.41
N PRO A 15 7.17 -19.24 12.96
CA PRO A 15 5.91 -19.40 12.28
C PRO A 15 6.02 -18.70 10.93
N LEU A 16 6.00 -19.48 9.85
CA LEU A 16 6.09 -19.00 8.46
C LEU A 16 4.98 -17.96 8.17
N GLY A 17 3.92 -17.90 9.00
CA GLY A 17 2.88 -16.88 8.97
C GLY A 17 3.23 -15.51 9.58
N LYS A 18 4.41 -15.32 10.18
CA LYS A 18 4.85 -14.02 10.76
C LYS A 18 5.96 -13.33 9.96
N LEU A 19 6.39 -13.90 8.82
CA LEU A 19 7.38 -13.29 7.92
C LEU A 19 6.74 -12.70 6.65
N LEU A 20 5.43 -12.42 6.67
CA LEU A 20 4.71 -11.77 5.57
C LEU A 20 4.28 -10.34 5.92
N ASP A 21 4.65 -9.83 7.10
CA ASP A 21 4.45 -8.42 7.48
C ASP A 21 5.76 -7.64 7.32
N ARG A 22 6.41 -7.77 6.16
CA ARG A 22 7.59 -6.96 5.78
C ARG A 22 7.58 -6.63 4.31
N GLY A 23 6.58 -5.84 3.97
CA GLY A 23 6.30 -5.40 2.62
C GLY A 23 4.81 -5.48 2.51
N ALA A 24 4.14 -4.33 2.48
CA ALA A 24 2.73 -4.28 2.15
C ALA A 24 2.46 -5.32 1.07
N THR A 25 1.60 -6.29 1.37
CA THR A 25 0.82 -6.95 0.35
C THR A 25 0.06 -5.82 -0.31
N PHE A 26 0.73 -5.12 -1.23
CA PHE A 26 0.08 -4.36 -2.25
C PHE A 26 -0.69 -5.45 -2.98
N SER A 27 -1.93 -5.70 -2.55
CA SER A 27 -2.97 -6.11 -3.46
C SER A 27 -2.87 -5.10 -4.60
N SER A 28 -2.10 -5.46 -5.61
CA SER A 28 -1.65 -4.58 -6.68
C SER A 28 -2.81 -4.20 -7.59
N GLY A 29 -4.00 -4.76 -7.35
CA GLY A 29 -5.23 -4.44 -8.05
C GLY A 29 -5.91 -3.14 -7.59
N SER A 30 -5.64 -2.64 -6.38
CA SER A 30 -6.50 -1.60 -5.79
C SER A 30 -5.86 -0.21 -5.75
N LYS A 31 -4.76 0.04 -6.47
CA LYS A 31 -4.03 1.33 -6.44
C LYS A 31 -4.04 1.98 -7.82
N LEU A 32 -4.71 3.12 -7.94
CA LEU A 32 -4.78 3.92 -9.17
C LEU A 32 -3.89 5.16 -9.08
N PHE A 33 -3.22 5.46 -10.19
CA PHE A 33 -2.49 6.70 -10.40
C PHE A 33 -3.24 7.52 -11.43
N VAL A 34 -3.63 8.74 -11.07
CA VAL A 34 -4.42 9.61 -11.93
C VAL A 34 -3.63 10.90 -12.13
N GLY A 35 -3.32 11.20 -13.39
CA GLY A 35 -2.59 12.39 -13.83
C GLY A 35 -3.45 13.31 -14.69
N GLY A 36 -2.94 14.51 -14.97
CA GLY A 36 -3.65 15.50 -15.80
C GLY A 36 -4.76 16.25 -15.05
N LEU A 37 -4.72 16.21 -13.72
CA LEU A 37 -5.67 16.95 -12.89
C LEU A 37 -5.31 18.43 -12.81
N SER A 38 -6.33 19.29 -12.74
CA SER A 38 -6.16 20.72 -12.51
C SER A 38 -5.40 20.99 -11.22
N TYR A 39 -4.61 22.07 -11.19
CA TYR A 39 -3.86 22.50 -9.99
C TYR A 39 -4.74 22.69 -8.74
N ASN A 40 -6.03 23.01 -8.95
CA ASN A 40 -7.04 23.21 -7.91
C ASN A 40 -7.83 21.94 -7.56
N SER A 41 -7.42 20.76 -8.05
CA SER A 41 -8.14 19.52 -7.77
C SER A 41 -8.00 19.15 -6.30
N ASN A 42 -9.15 19.04 -5.63
CA ASN A 42 -9.22 18.73 -4.21
C ASN A 42 -9.34 17.23 -3.97
N GLU A 43 -8.72 16.79 -2.88
CA GLU A 43 -8.77 15.39 -2.45
C GLU A 43 -10.22 14.91 -2.21
N VAL A 44 -11.07 15.79 -1.67
CA VAL A 44 -12.50 15.54 -1.44
C VAL A 44 -13.26 15.31 -2.75
N ALA A 45 -13.04 16.17 -3.75
CA ALA A 45 -13.70 16.06 -5.06
C ALA A 45 -13.27 14.79 -5.79
N LEU A 46 -11.98 14.43 -5.69
CA LEU A 46 -11.46 13.18 -6.24
C LEU A 46 -12.05 11.98 -5.51
N LYS A 47 -12.09 12.00 -4.17
CA LYS A 47 -12.70 10.93 -3.38
C LYS A 47 -14.17 10.73 -3.77
N ASP A 48 -14.95 11.79 -3.89
CA ASP A 48 -16.36 11.73 -4.28
C ASP A 48 -16.54 11.12 -5.68
N ALA A 49 -15.79 11.62 -6.67
CA ALA A 49 -15.81 11.11 -8.04
C ALA A 49 -15.44 9.61 -8.12
N PHE A 50 -14.43 9.18 -7.38
CA PHE A 50 -13.99 7.78 -7.36
C PHE A 50 -14.87 6.90 -6.46
N SER A 51 -15.56 7.47 -5.47
CA SER A 51 -16.46 6.74 -4.57
C SER A 51 -17.66 6.14 -5.29
N GLN A 52 -18.05 6.68 -6.44
CA GLN A 52 -19.10 6.12 -7.29
C GLN A 52 -18.68 4.81 -7.97
N HIS A 53 -17.37 4.60 -8.15
CA HIS A 53 -16.82 3.42 -8.83
C HIS A 53 -16.37 2.32 -7.87
N GLY A 54 -16.23 2.62 -6.57
CA GLY A 54 -15.84 1.67 -5.55
C GLY A 54 -15.49 2.36 -4.23
N ASP A 55 -15.23 1.56 -3.20
CA ASP A 55 -14.88 2.09 -1.88
C ASP A 55 -13.43 2.61 -1.87
N VAL A 56 -13.27 3.92 -1.74
CA VAL A 56 -11.96 4.58 -1.74
C VAL A 56 -11.40 4.61 -0.31
N ILE A 57 -10.40 3.78 -0.05
CA ILE A 57 -9.67 3.77 1.23
C ILE A 57 -8.85 5.05 1.40
N GLN A 58 -8.13 5.46 0.35
CA GLN A 58 -7.15 6.53 0.48
C GLN A 58 -7.02 7.31 -0.81
N VAL A 59 -7.08 8.64 -0.70
CA VAL A 59 -6.65 9.55 -1.76
C VAL A 59 -5.44 10.30 -1.25
N LYS A 60 -4.44 10.51 -2.12
CA LYS A 60 -3.24 11.28 -1.81
C LYS A 60 -2.86 12.15 -2.99
N VAL A 61 -3.04 13.45 -2.86
CA VAL A 61 -2.59 14.42 -3.87
C VAL A 61 -1.06 14.59 -3.77
N ILE A 62 -0.38 14.45 -4.91
CA ILE A 62 1.08 14.61 -4.98
C ILE A 62 1.39 16.06 -5.38
N CYS A 63 1.85 16.81 -4.39
CA CYS A 63 2.22 18.22 -4.54
C CYS A 63 3.74 18.39 -4.58
N HIS A 64 4.18 19.51 -5.13
CA HIS A 64 5.59 19.90 -5.10
C HIS A 64 6.04 20.10 -3.64
N PRO A 65 7.16 19.52 -3.19
CA PRO A 65 7.57 19.58 -1.78
C PRO A 65 7.95 21.00 -1.33
N VAL A 66 8.43 21.84 -2.25
CA VAL A 66 8.87 23.22 -1.96
C VAL A 66 7.75 24.26 -2.05
N THR A 67 6.94 24.22 -3.11
CA THR A 67 5.91 25.24 -3.37
C THR A 67 4.51 24.82 -2.92
N GLY A 68 4.34 23.55 -2.52
CA GLY A 68 3.03 22.97 -2.17
C GLY A 68 2.04 22.90 -3.35
N ARG A 69 2.43 23.33 -4.55
CA ARG A 69 1.55 23.32 -5.73
C ARG A 69 1.32 21.88 -6.18
N SER A 70 0.06 21.50 -6.33
CA SER A 70 -0.35 20.22 -6.91
C SER A 70 0.33 20.02 -8.25
N LYS A 71 0.98 18.88 -8.49
CA LYS A 71 1.54 18.59 -9.82
C LYS A 71 0.49 18.05 -10.80
N GLY A 72 -0.77 18.03 -10.40
CA GLY A 72 -1.85 17.40 -11.17
C GLY A 72 -1.81 15.87 -11.13
N TYR A 73 -1.13 15.30 -10.13
CA TYR A 73 -1.09 13.86 -9.89
C TYR A 73 -1.77 13.54 -8.56
N VAL A 74 -2.62 12.52 -8.57
CA VAL A 74 -3.20 11.94 -7.37
C VAL A 74 -2.97 10.43 -7.38
N LEU A 75 -2.84 9.90 -6.19
CA LEU A 75 -2.81 8.48 -5.93
C LEU A 75 -4.10 8.09 -5.20
N VAL A 76 -4.86 7.17 -5.77
CA VAL A 76 -6.08 6.62 -5.17
C VAL A 76 -5.84 5.17 -4.80
N LYS A 77 -6.31 4.75 -3.63
CA LYS A 77 -6.37 3.36 -3.19
C LYS A 77 -7.81 2.99 -2.89
N PHE A 78 -8.23 1.87 -3.45
CA PHE A 78 -9.52 1.24 -3.27
C PHE A 78 -9.46 0.07 -2.29
N SER A 79 -10.64 -0.33 -1.82
CA SER A 79 -10.80 -1.35 -0.79
C SER A 79 -10.57 -2.77 -1.28
N SER A 80 -11.07 -3.13 -2.46
CA SER A 80 -10.71 -4.34 -3.21
C SER A 80 -11.35 -4.29 -4.58
#